data_AF-A0A960M2T3-F1
#
_entry.id   AF-A0A960M2T3-F1
#
_cell.length_a   1.000
_cell.length_b   1.000
_cell.length_c   1.000
_cell.angle_alpha   90.00
_cell.angle_beta   90.00
_cell.angle_gamma   90.00
#
_symmetry.space_group_name_H-M   'P 1'
#
loop_
_entity.id
_entity.type
_entity.pdbx_description
1 polymer ?
#
loop_
_entity_poly.entity_id
_entity_poly.type
_entity_poly.pdbx_seq_one_letter_code
_entity_poly.pdbx_strand_id
1 'polypeptide(L)' 'KAKALDYDDQGRMVDIVPSTSYEDYNLLYIDQSKCIRCNACRDVCPVECISLQKVSLKSVGYRG' A
#
# COMPACT_ATOMS: atom_id res chain seq x y z
N LYS A 1 10.21 7.70 -2.66
CA LYS A 1 10.78 6.91 -3.77
C LYS A 1 11.20 5.58 -3.19
N ALA A 2 10.61 4.46 -3.61
CA ALA A 2 10.79 3.17 -2.95
C ALA A 2 11.79 2.31 -3.74
N LYS A 3 12.75 1.73 -3.02
CA LYS A 3 13.67 0.70 -3.50
C LYS A 3 13.10 -0.70 -3.26
N ALA A 4 12.57 -0.92 -2.07
CA ALA A 4 11.96 -2.17 -1.65
C ALA A 4 10.81 -1.89 -0.69
N LEU A 5 9.97 -2.91 -0.47
CA LEU A 5 8.93 -2.93 0.55
C LEU A 5 9.34 -3.97 1.58
N ASP A 6 9.29 -3.60 2.86
CA ASP A 6 9.51 -4.53 3.95
C ASP A 6 8.18 -5.17 4.34
N TYR A 7 8.22 -6.49 4.54
CA TYR A 7 7.06 -7.30 4.91
C TYR A 7 7.29 -7.96 6.25
N ASP A 8 6.21 -8.10 7.04
CA ASP A 8 6.23 -8.93 8.23
C ASP A 8 6.18 -10.43 7.89
N ASP A 9 6.23 -11.27 8.92
CA ASP A 9 6.14 -12.73 8.83
C ASP A 9 4.80 -13.22 8.27
N GLN A 10 3.76 -12.37 8.31
CA GLN A 10 2.44 -12.62 7.75
C GLN A 10 2.32 -12.10 6.30
N GLY A 11 3.41 -11.60 5.71
CA GLY A 11 3.45 -11.08 4.34
C GLY A 11 2.75 -9.73 4.15
N ARG A 12 2.50 -8.98 5.23
CA ARG A 12 1.92 -7.63 5.17
C ARG A 12 3.04 -6.62 5.07
N MET A 13 2.87 -5.62 4.19
CA MET A 13 3.83 -4.51 4.10
C MET A 13 3.84 -3.73 5.42
N VAL A 14 5.02 -3.45 5.97
CA VAL A 14 5.18 -2.71 7.23
C VAL A 14 6.00 -1.44 7.07
N ASP A 15 6.93 -1.42 6.11
CA ASP A 15 7.76 -0.24 5.86
C ASP A 15 8.21 -0.17 4.39
N ILE A 16 8.78 0.98 4.02
CA ILE A 16 9.36 1.24 2.71
C ILE A 16 10.84 1.49 2.87
N VAL A 17 11.65 0.75 2.12
CA VAL A 17 13.07 1.04 1.98
C VAL A 17 13.22 2.19 0.98
N PRO A 18 13.68 3.39 1.37
CA PRO A 18 13.80 4.52 0.46
C PRO A 18 14.94 4.29 -0.55
N SER A 19 14.73 4.72 -1.79
CA SER A 19 15.79 4.74 -2.81
C SER A 19 16.79 5.86 -2.51
N THR A 20 18.08 5.59 -2.64
CA THR A 20 19.16 6.60 -2.53
C THR A 20 19.70 7.06 -3.89
N SER A 21 19.41 6.33 -4.96
CA SER A 21 19.78 6.67 -6.34
C SER A 21 18.61 6.51 -7.31
N TYR A 22 18.85 6.82 -8.59
CA TYR A 22 17.85 6.67 -9.64
C TYR A 22 17.74 5.22 -10.13
N GLU A 23 18.81 4.43 -10.06
CA GLU A 23 18.80 3.03 -10.52
C GLU A 23 17.93 2.13 -9.64
N ASP A 24 17.74 2.53 -8.39
CA ASP A 24 16.99 1.79 -7.38
C ASP A 24 15.54 2.28 -7.20
N TYR A 25 15.02 3.13 -8.09
CA TYR A 25 13.65 3.68 -8.00
C TYR A 25 12.66 2.97 -8.93
N ASN A 26 12.43 1.68 -8.68
CA ASN A 26 11.70 0.81 -9.62
C ASN A 26 10.32 0.37 -9.11
N LEU A 27 9.93 0.81 -7.91
CA LEU A 27 8.68 0.41 -7.26
C LEU A 27 7.76 1.60 -7.03
N LEU A 28 6.50 1.41 -7.40
CA LEU A 28 5.40 2.30 -7.04
C LEU A 28 4.68 1.72 -5.81
N TYR A 29 4.38 2.56 -4.82
CA TYR A 29 3.61 2.17 -3.64
C TYR A 29 2.53 3.21 -3.35
N ILE A 30 1.42 2.77 -2.74
CA ILE A 30 0.34 3.63 -2.30
C ILE A 30 0.36 3.68 -0.76
N ASP A 31 0.52 4.87 -0.20
CA ASP A 31 0.44 5.08 1.25
C ASP A 31 -1.01 4.90 1.73
N GLN A 32 -1.27 3.76 2.38
CA GLN A 32 -2.62 3.38 2.81
C GLN A 32 -3.16 4.28 3.94
N SER A 33 -2.29 4.98 4.67
CA SER A 33 -2.72 5.94 5.70
C SER A 33 -3.32 7.21 5.08
N LYS A 34 -2.91 7.55 3.85
CA LYS A 34 -3.38 8.72 3.09
C LYS A 34 -4.42 8.37 2.04
N CYS A 35 -4.51 7.10 1.64
CA CYS A 35 -5.47 6.64 0.64
C CYS A 35 -6.91 6.77 1.16
N ILE A 36 -7.65 7.75 0.60
CA ILE A 36 -9.07 7.95 0.87
C ILE A 36 -9.99 7.02 0.07
N ARG A 37 -9.42 6.07 -0.67
CA ARG A 37 -10.15 5.07 -1.47
C ARG A 37 -11.04 5.69 -2.55
N CYS A 38 -10.56 6.74 -3.21
CA CYS A 38 -11.30 7.45 -4.27
C CYS A 38 -11.31 6.77 -5.64
N ASN A 39 -10.64 5.62 -5.80
CA ASN A 39 -10.55 4.86 -7.05
C ASN A 39 -9.75 5.50 -8.21
N ALA A 40 -9.34 6.77 -8.10
CA ALA A 40 -8.65 7.48 -9.18
C ALA A 40 -7.40 6.78 -9.73
N CYS A 41 -6.53 6.24 -8.85
CA CYS A 41 -5.30 5.56 -9.29
C CYS A 41 -5.58 4.23 -10.02
N ARG A 42 -6.66 3.54 -9.68
CA ARG A 42 -7.09 2.32 -10.37
C ARG A 42 -7.59 2.64 -11.78
N ASP A 43 -8.43 3.67 -11.91
CA ASP A 43 -9.10 4.00 -13.18
C ASP A 43 -8.13 4.49 -14.26
N VAL A 44 -7.03 5.15 -13.87
CA VAL A 44 -6.00 5.64 -14.80
C VAL A 44 -4.90 4.62 -15.11
N CYS A 45 -4.88 3.47 -14.42
CA CYS A 45 -3.81 2.51 -14.56
C CYS A 45 -3.90 1.77 -15.91
N PRO A 46 -2.94 1.93 -16.84
CA PRO A 46 -3.03 1.37 -18.19
C PRO A 46 -2.94 -0.15 -18.24
N VAL A 47 -2.45 -0.77 -17.16
CA VAL A 47 -2.24 -2.22 -17.05
C VAL A 47 -3.08 -2.83 -15.93
N GLU A 48 -4.04 -2.06 -15.39
CA GLU A 48 -4.98 -2.52 -14.36
C GLU A 48 -4.32 -3.19 -13.14
N CYS A 49 -3.11 -2.78 -12.76
CA CYS A 49 -2.34 -3.45 -11.71
C CYS A 49 -2.75 -3.05 -10.28
N ILE A 50 -3.71 -2.15 -10.11
CA ILE A 50 -4.14 -1.60 -8.82
C ILE A 50 -5.57 -2.05 -8.50
N SER A 51 -5.77 -2.60 -7.30
CA SER A 51 -7.08 -3.02 -6.79
C SER A 51 -7.38 -2.37 -5.43
N LEU A 52 -8.65 -2.02 -5.18
CA LEU A 52 -9.09 -1.51 -3.88
C LEU A 52 -9.65 -2.61 -2.99
N GLN A 53 -9.17 -2.66 -1.74
CA GLN A 53 -9.67 -3.56 -0.72
C GLN A 53 -10.84 -2.92 0.05
N LYS A 54 -11.97 -3.64 0.12
CA LYS A 54 -13.10 -3.26 0.97
C LYS A 54 -12.77 -3.63 2.42
N VAL A 55 -12.91 -2.67 3.33
CA VAL A 55 -12.74 -2.92 4.77
C VAL A 55 -14.11 -3.06 5.41
N SER A 56 -14.32 -4.15 6.14
CA SER A 56 -15.51 -4.35 6.97
C SER A 56 -15.15 -4.03 8.43
N LEU A 57 -15.93 -3.17 9.07
CA LEU A 57 -15.81 -2.97 10.52
C LEU A 57 -16.30 -4.23 11.22
N LYS A 58 -15.38 -4.96 11.88
CA LYS A 58 -15.75 -5.98 12.86
C LYS A 58 -15.79 -5.30 14.22
N SER A 59 -16.93 -5.36 14.90
CA SER A 59 -17.04 -4.92 16.30
C SER A 59 -16.17 -5.83 17.17
N VAL A 60 -14.93 -5.44 17.42
CA VAL A 60 -14.11 -6.06 18.46
C VAL A 60 -14.63 -5.51 19.77
N GLY A 61 -15.32 -6.35 20.55
CA GLY A 61 -15.81 -5.95 21.86
C GLY A 61 -14.63 -5.55 22.75
N TYR A 62 -14.54 -4.27 23.09
CA TYR A 62 -13.63 -3.77 24.11
C TYR A 62 -14.16 -4.28 25.46
N ARG A 63 -13.55 -5.33 26.01
CA ARG A 63 -13.75 -5.67 27.42
C ARG A 63 -12.92 -4.68 28.23
N GLY A 64 -13.62 -3.78 28.92
CA GLY A 64 -13.04 -2.93 29.95
C GLY A 64 -12.57 -3.74 31.15
#